data_AF-E6V778-F1
#
_entry.id   AF-E6V778-F1
#
_cell.length_a   1.000
_cell.length_b   1.000
_cell.length_c   1.000
_cell.angle_alpha   90.00
_cell.angle_beta   90.00
_cell.angle_gamma   90.00
#
_symmetry.space_group_name_H-M   'P 1'
#
loop_
_entity.id
_entity.type
_entity.pdbx_description
1 polymer ?
#
loop_
_entity_poly.entity_id
_entity_poly.type
_entity_poly.pdbx_seq_one_letter_code
_entity_poly.pdbx_strand_id
1 'polypeptide(L)'
;MQLHRLPTRFSPPSLLRTLVAVPLVLAASLAVAQQEPPSAFPLDAAGYLNEELPRMEAAIAARDRSFFHGAMARTVQFTERWGFKVKANPDLAAYPMCTSAVMDYVVVGMCKLTPGDEVCEPGLAPRFDANVKQCRELAAQK
;
A
#
# COMPACT_ATOMS: atom_id res chain seq x y z
N MET A 1 -19.42 -54.95 -59.70
CA MET A 1 -19.64 -54.85 -61.17
C MET A 1 -19.65 -53.37 -61.58
N GLN A 2 -19.92 -53.05 -62.84
CA GLN A 2 -19.49 -51.82 -63.51
C GLN A 2 -20.16 -50.49 -63.07
N LEU A 3 -19.33 -49.44 -63.15
CA LEU A 3 -19.58 -48.03 -63.48
C LEU A 3 -20.94 -47.61 -64.09
N HIS A 4 -21.46 -46.47 -63.64
CA HIS A 4 -22.10 -45.36 -64.40
C HIS A 4 -22.31 -44.16 -63.43
N ARG A 5 -22.27 -42.85 -63.78
CA ARG A 5 -21.73 -42.11 -64.95
C ARG A 5 -21.42 -40.64 -64.50
N LEU A 6 -21.12 -39.73 -65.43
CA LEU A 6 -20.93 -38.26 -65.30
C LEU A 6 -21.77 -37.57 -66.42
N PRO A 7 -21.96 -36.22 -66.50
CA PRO A 7 -21.29 -35.09 -65.81
C PRO A 7 -22.25 -34.33 -64.83
N THR A 8 -22.24 -33.01 -64.49
CA THR A 8 -21.69 -31.78 -65.12
C THR A 8 -21.50 -30.58 -64.14
N ARG A 9 -20.85 -29.52 -64.66
CA ARG A 9 -20.50 -28.18 -64.14
C ARG A 9 -21.60 -27.40 -63.39
N PHE A 10 -21.21 -26.64 -62.35
CA PHE A 10 -20.95 -25.18 -62.43
C PHE A 10 -20.12 -24.70 -61.21
N SER A 11 -19.56 -23.47 -61.23
CA SER A 11 -18.61 -22.92 -60.23
C SER A 11 -18.46 -21.39 -60.44
N PRO A 12 -17.83 -20.61 -59.53
CA PRO A 12 -18.25 -20.21 -58.18
C PRO A 12 -18.58 -18.68 -58.15
N PRO A 13 -18.69 -17.97 -56.99
CA PRO A 13 -17.49 -17.43 -56.35
C PRO A 13 -17.54 -17.23 -54.80
N SER A 14 -16.39 -16.77 -54.29
CA SER A 14 -15.97 -16.49 -52.91
C SER A 14 -16.93 -15.75 -51.94
N LEU A 15 -17.10 -16.35 -50.76
CA LEU A 15 -17.11 -15.70 -49.43
C LEU A 15 -16.36 -16.66 -48.49
N LEU A 16 -15.08 -16.50 -48.13
CA LEU A 16 -14.31 -15.32 -47.76
C LEU A 16 -14.83 -14.61 -46.50
N ARG A 17 -14.87 -15.34 -45.37
CA ARG A 17 -14.87 -14.76 -44.02
C ARG A 17 -14.22 -15.66 -42.96
N THR A 18 -12.90 -15.56 -42.89
CA THR A 18 -12.11 -15.46 -41.65
C THR A 18 -12.65 -16.15 -40.39
N LEU A 19 -12.15 -17.36 -40.10
CA LEU A 19 -11.93 -17.85 -38.74
C LEU A 19 -10.50 -18.40 -38.63
N VAL A 20 -9.52 -17.49 -38.65
CA VAL A 20 -8.14 -17.81 -38.25
C VAL A 20 -8.17 -17.93 -36.73
N ALA A 21 -8.04 -19.15 -36.22
CA ALA A 21 -7.92 -19.41 -34.79
C ALA A 21 -6.54 -18.93 -34.30
N VAL A 22 -6.47 -17.66 -33.89
CA VAL A 22 -5.30 -17.12 -33.18
C VAL A 22 -5.30 -17.70 -31.76
N PRO A 23 -4.30 -18.50 -31.36
CA PRO A 23 -4.13 -18.85 -29.96
C PRO A 23 -3.64 -17.59 -29.25
N LEU A 24 -4.57 -16.87 -28.61
CA LEU A 24 -4.24 -15.69 -27.83
C LEU A 24 -3.46 -16.16 -26.60
N VAL A 25 -2.13 -16.10 -26.68
CA VAL A 25 -1.22 -16.54 -25.62
C VAL A 25 -1.57 -15.77 -24.35
N LEU A 26 -1.96 -16.48 -23.29
CA LEU A 26 -2.10 -15.90 -21.95
C LEU A 26 -0.71 -15.55 -21.41
N ALA A 27 -0.19 -14.43 -21.89
CA ALA A 27 0.77 -13.62 -21.14
C ALA A 27 0.03 -13.01 -19.94
N ALA A 28 -0.37 -13.86 -18.99
CA ALA A 28 -0.90 -13.44 -17.71
C ALA A 28 0.25 -12.70 -17.00
N SER A 29 0.20 -11.38 -17.05
CA SER A 29 1.21 -10.51 -16.43
C SER A 29 1.22 -10.76 -14.92
N LEU A 30 2.13 -11.63 -14.49
CA LEU A 30 2.51 -11.76 -13.08
C LEU A 30 3.22 -10.47 -12.68
N ALA A 31 2.41 -9.46 -12.36
CA ALA A 31 2.82 -8.26 -11.68
C ALA A 31 3.18 -8.64 -10.24
N VAL A 32 4.32 -9.33 -10.10
CA VAL A 32 5.04 -9.46 -8.83
C VAL A 32 5.35 -8.02 -8.43
N ALA A 33 4.60 -7.49 -7.47
CA ALA A 33 4.90 -6.20 -6.88
C ALA A 33 6.34 -6.29 -6.34
N GLN A 34 7.25 -5.57 -6.99
CA GLN A 34 8.65 -5.54 -6.57
C GLN A 34 8.69 -4.88 -5.21
N GLN A 35 8.86 -5.68 -4.16
CA GLN A 35 8.81 -5.20 -2.79
C GLN A 35 9.95 -4.19 -2.61
N GLU A 36 9.59 -2.99 -2.16
CA GLU A 36 10.53 -1.87 -2.16
C GLU A 36 11.76 -2.15 -1.30
N PRO A 37 12.96 -1.68 -1.71
CA PRO A 37 14.15 -1.89 -0.92
C PRO A 37 13.98 -1.22 0.45
N PRO A 38 14.41 -1.85 1.57
CA PRO A 38 14.26 -1.29 2.92
C PRO A 38 14.75 0.15 3.05
N SER A 39 15.76 0.56 2.26
CA SER A 39 16.29 1.91 2.20
C SER A 39 15.32 3.00 1.73
N ALA A 40 14.20 2.63 1.09
CA ALA A 40 13.12 3.55 0.70
C ALA A 40 12.12 3.82 1.85
N PHE A 41 12.10 2.95 2.88
CA PHE A 41 11.15 3.07 4.00
C PHE A 41 11.15 4.44 4.69
N PRO A 42 12.28 5.12 4.96
CA PRO A 42 12.26 6.45 5.56
C PRO A 42 11.47 7.48 4.73
N LEU A 43 11.49 7.36 3.40
CA LEU A 43 10.82 8.28 2.49
C LEU A 43 9.29 8.07 2.50
N ASP A 44 8.82 6.82 2.38
CA ASP A 44 7.38 6.49 2.47
C ASP A 44 6.84 6.77 3.89
N ALA A 45 7.60 6.46 4.95
CA ALA A 45 7.21 6.77 6.32
C ALA A 45 7.11 8.29 6.57
N ALA A 46 8.06 9.09 6.08
CA ALA A 46 7.99 10.53 6.17
C ALA A 46 6.83 11.11 5.33
N GLY A 47 6.56 10.56 4.14
CA GLY A 47 5.42 10.91 3.30
C GLY A 47 4.08 10.67 4.01
N TYR A 48 3.86 9.45 4.49
CA TYR A 48 2.70 9.06 5.29
C TYR A 48 2.48 9.98 6.49
N LEU A 49 3.54 10.24 7.29
CA LEU A 49 3.45 11.13 8.45
C LEU A 49 3.16 12.59 8.05
N ASN A 50 3.63 13.06 6.88
CA ASN A 50 3.34 14.40 6.38
C ASN A 50 1.87 14.58 5.98
N GLU A 51 1.22 13.55 5.43
CA GLU A 51 -0.22 13.57 5.12
C GLU A 51 -1.09 13.43 6.38
N GLU A 52 -0.68 12.55 7.30
CA GLU A 52 -1.53 12.12 8.42
C GLU A 52 -1.46 13.02 9.66
N LEU A 53 -0.35 13.74 9.88
CA LEU A 53 -0.20 14.66 11.00
C LEU A 53 -1.14 15.88 10.94
N PRO A 54 -1.24 16.64 9.83
CA PRO A 54 -2.16 17.78 9.75
C PRO A 54 -3.62 17.37 9.96
N ARG A 55 -3.98 16.18 9.48
CA ARG A 55 -5.32 15.59 9.65
C ARG A 55 -5.60 15.22 11.12
N MET A 56 -4.61 14.69 11.81
CA MET A 56 -4.69 14.37 13.23
C MET A 56 -4.85 15.62 14.10
N GLU A 57 -4.03 16.66 13.90
CA GLU A 57 -4.15 17.91 14.67
C GLU A 57 -5.48 18.62 14.40
N ALA A 58 -6.01 18.56 13.16
CA ALA A 58 -7.35 19.05 12.85
C ALA A 58 -8.45 18.24 13.58
N ALA A 59 -8.35 16.91 13.63
CA ALA A 59 -9.28 16.07 14.38
C ALA A 59 -9.19 16.31 15.90
N ILE A 60 -7.99 16.55 16.44
CA ILE A 60 -7.78 16.92 17.84
C ILE A 60 -8.47 18.25 18.16
N ALA A 61 -8.27 19.27 17.33
CA ALA A 61 -8.92 20.57 17.47
C ALA A 61 -10.45 20.49 17.38
N ALA A 62 -10.98 19.65 16.48
CA ALA A 62 -12.42 19.39 16.33
C ALA A 62 -13.00 18.44 17.41
N ARG A 63 -12.17 17.88 18.29
CA ARG A 63 -12.51 16.79 19.25
C ARG A 63 -13.09 15.52 18.59
N ASP A 64 -12.77 15.29 17.33
CA ASP A 64 -13.26 14.14 16.56
C ASP A 64 -12.53 12.84 16.93
N ARG A 65 -13.15 12.05 17.81
CA ARG A 65 -12.72 10.69 18.15
C ARG A 65 -12.99 9.67 17.02
N SER A 66 -13.88 9.95 16.07
CA SER A 66 -14.21 9.01 15.00
C SER A 66 -13.08 8.87 13.98
N PHE A 67 -12.39 9.98 13.65
CA PHE A 67 -11.19 10.02 12.80
C PHE A 67 -10.19 8.89 13.08
N PHE A 68 -9.95 8.59 14.35
CA PHE A 68 -8.92 7.65 14.80
C PHE A 68 -9.17 6.20 14.38
N HIS A 69 -10.43 5.80 14.15
CA HIS A 69 -10.75 4.49 13.56
C HIS A 69 -10.24 4.39 12.12
N GLY A 70 -10.44 5.46 11.34
CA GLY A 70 -9.93 5.55 9.98
C GLY A 70 -8.41 5.73 9.93
N ALA A 71 -7.82 6.44 10.90
CA ALA A 71 -6.37 6.58 11.05
C ALA A 71 -5.71 5.22 11.31
N MET A 72 -6.22 4.46 12.29
CA MET A 72 -5.77 3.10 12.58
C MET A 72 -5.82 2.18 11.34
N ALA A 73 -6.90 2.25 10.55
CA ALA A 73 -7.00 1.47 9.30
C ALA A 73 -5.91 1.84 8.28
N ARG A 74 -5.57 3.13 8.13
CA ARG A 74 -4.48 3.58 7.25
C ARG A 74 -3.10 3.18 7.80
N THR A 75 -2.87 3.27 9.11
CA THR A 75 -1.63 2.79 9.75
C THR A 75 -1.46 1.28 9.57
N VAL A 76 -2.54 0.50 9.74
CA VAL A 76 -2.58 -0.95 9.47
C VAL A 76 -2.21 -1.27 8.02
N GLN A 77 -2.78 -0.54 7.05
CA GLN A 77 -2.46 -0.73 5.63
C GLN A 77 -0.99 -0.37 5.31
N PHE A 78 -0.48 0.73 5.88
CA PHE A 78 0.91 1.16 5.70
C PHE A 78 1.90 0.13 6.27
N THR A 79 1.70 -0.28 7.52
CA THR A 79 2.58 -1.25 8.22
C THR A 79 2.49 -2.66 7.65
N GLU A 80 1.41 -3.00 6.95
CA GLU A 80 1.25 -4.25 6.22
C GLU A 80 2.08 -4.30 4.93
N ARG A 81 2.10 -3.23 4.12
CA ARG A 81 2.99 -3.14 2.93
C ARG A 81 4.46 -3.38 3.30
N TRP A 82 4.88 -2.79 4.41
CA TRP A 82 6.24 -2.86 4.93
C TRP A 82 6.50 -4.07 5.85
N GLY A 83 5.53 -4.98 5.99
CA GLY A 83 5.68 -6.25 6.70
C GLY A 83 5.83 -6.18 8.22
N PHE A 84 5.61 -5.01 8.86
CA PHE A 84 5.81 -4.81 10.30
C PHE A 84 4.52 -4.67 11.15
N LYS A 85 3.34 -4.87 10.56
CA LYS A 85 2.03 -4.82 11.25
C LYS A 85 1.91 -5.74 12.47
N VAL A 86 2.39 -6.99 12.38
CA VAL A 86 2.12 -8.07 13.35
C VAL A 86 3.37 -8.52 14.13
N LYS A 87 4.54 -8.32 13.53
CA LYS A 87 5.86 -8.61 14.10
C LYS A 87 6.82 -7.52 13.63
N ALA A 88 7.91 -7.27 14.34
CA ALA A 88 8.96 -6.41 13.81
C ALA A 88 9.50 -6.98 12.48
N ASN A 89 9.69 -6.11 11.48
CA ASN A 89 10.44 -6.46 10.28
C ASN A 89 11.94 -6.20 10.54
N PRO A 90 12.81 -7.22 10.55
CA PRO A 90 14.25 -7.03 10.82
C PRO A 90 14.93 -6.15 9.76
N ASP A 91 14.43 -6.12 8.53
CA ASP A 91 14.99 -5.30 7.45
C ASP A 91 14.83 -3.79 7.73
N LEU A 92 13.87 -3.42 8.60
CA LEU A 92 13.60 -2.05 9.02
C LEU A 92 14.25 -1.70 10.37
N ALA A 93 15.01 -2.62 10.98
CA ALA A 93 15.68 -2.38 12.27
C ALA A 93 16.74 -1.26 12.20
N ALA A 94 17.21 -0.90 10.99
CA ALA A 94 18.05 0.27 10.76
C ALA A 94 17.31 1.62 10.87
N TYR A 95 15.97 1.61 10.90
CA TYR A 95 15.11 2.79 10.84
C TYR A 95 14.12 2.90 12.02
N PRO A 96 14.57 2.68 13.29
CA PRO A 96 13.68 2.52 14.44
C PRO A 96 12.85 3.77 14.75
N MET A 97 13.35 4.96 14.39
CA MET A 97 12.64 6.24 14.58
C MET A 97 11.46 6.34 13.61
N CYS A 98 11.62 5.88 12.37
CA CYS A 98 10.52 5.84 11.39
C CYS A 98 9.46 4.78 11.75
N THR A 99 9.86 3.56 12.14
CA THR A 99 8.89 2.55 12.60
C THR A 99 8.14 3.01 13.85
N SER A 100 8.85 3.59 14.83
CA SER A 100 8.23 4.07 16.07
C SER A 100 7.28 5.25 15.81
N ALA A 101 7.66 6.22 14.97
CA ALA A 101 6.75 7.32 14.60
C ALA A 101 5.47 6.82 13.93
N VAL A 102 5.55 5.85 13.01
CA VAL A 102 4.38 5.28 12.34
C VAL A 102 3.46 4.53 13.33
N MET A 103 4.03 3.79 14.29
CA MET A 103 3.25 3.04 15.29
C MET A 103 2.63 3.95 16.36
N ASP A 104 3.40 4.90 16.91
CA ASP A 104 2.96 5.79 18.00
C ASP A 104 1.89 6.80 17.52
N TYR A 105 1.84 7.13 16.23
CA TYR A 105 0.97 8.16 15.62
C TYR A 105 -0.48 8.16 16.13
N VAL A 106 -1.18 7.02 16.03
CA VAL A 106 -2.61 6.94 16.41
C VAL A 106 -2.78 7.11 17.92
N VAL A 107 -1.89 6.49 18.70
CA VAL A 107 -1.92 6.53 20.17
C VAL A 107 -1.67 7.94 20.68
N VAL A 108 -0.66 8.63 20.14
CA VAL A 108 -0.33 10.03 20.47
C VAL A 108 -1.53 10.94 20.25
N GLY A 109 -2.22 10.83 19.11
CA GLY A 109 -3.39 11.66 18.83
C GLY A 109 -4.60 11.34 19.73
N MET A 110 -4.82 10.06 20.06
CA MET A 110 -5.83 9.67 21.04
C MET A 110 -5.53 10.20 22.44
N CYS A 111 -4.26 10.17 22.87
CA CYS A 111 -3.81 10.74 24.14
C CYS A 111 -3.89 12.26 24.20
N LYS A 112 -3.67 12.97 23.08
CA LYS A 112 -3.95 14.41 22.97
C LYS A 112 -5.45 14.71 23.09
N LEU A 113 -6.33 13.81 22.62
CA LEU A 113 -7.78 13.95 22.77
C LEU A 113 -8.29 13.63 24.18
N THR A 114 -7.78 12.58 24.82
CA THR A 114 -8.24 12.06 26.12
C THR A 114 -7.05 11.81 27.05
N PRO A 115 -6.49 12.85 27.69
CA PRO A 115 -5.39 12.69 28.63
C PRO A 115 -5.82 11.89 29.87
N GLY A 116 -4.95 11.00 30.36
CA GLY A 116 -5.20 10.20 31.56
C GLY A 116 -5.71 8.77 31.33
N ASP A 117 -5.77 8.31 30.06
CA ASP A 117 -5.86 6.87 29.75
C ASP A 117 -4.55 6.15 30.14
N GLU A 118 -4.62 4.87 30.54
CA GLU A 118 -3.47 4.10 31.02
C GLU A 118 -2.40 3.90 29.92
N VAL A 119 -2.79 3.93 28.64
CA VAL A 119 -1.83 3.84 27.50
C VAL A 119 -1.03 5.14 27.26
N CYS A 120 -1.38 6.23 27.93
CA CYS A 120 -0.80 7.55 27.68
C CYS A 120 0.43 7.83 28.54
N GLU A 121 1.52 7.11 28.27
CA GLU A 121 2.81 7.24 28.99
C GLU A 121 3.29 8.71 29.08
N PRO A 122 3.73 9.18 30.27
CA PRO A 122 4.47 10.43 30.39
C PRO A 122 5.72 10.43 29.50
N GLY A 123 5.72 11.29 28.48
CA GLY A 123 6.80 11.39 27.50
C GLY A 123 6.51 10.79 26.12
N LEU A 124 5.36 10.11 25.92
CA LEU A 124 4.95 9.56 24.61
C LEU A 124 4.97 10.63 23.49
N ALA A 125 4.35 11.79 23.72
CA ALA A 125 4.28 12.87 22.73
C ALA A 125 5.67 13.45 22.34
N PRO A 126 6.55 13.90 23.25
CA PRO A 126 7.87 14.40 22.86
C PRO A 126 8.80 13.31 22.30
N ARG A 127 8.63 12.02 22.69
CA ARG A 127 9.28 10.88 22.04
C ARG A 127 8.86 10.77 20.58
N PHE A 128 7.55 10.82 20.32
CA PHE A 128 6.99 10.80 18.98
C PHE A 128 7.45 11.99 18.12
N ASP A 129 7.40 13.23 18.64
CA ASP A 129 7.82 14.42 17.90
C ASP A 129 9.32 14.34 17.50
N ALA A 130 10.17 13.80 18.39
CA ALA A 130 11.57 13.52 18.08
C ALA A 130 11.74 12.40 17.03
N ASN A 131 10.95 11.33 17.11
CA ASN A 131 10.93 10.23 16.13
C ASN A 131 10.55 10.73 14.73
N VAL A 132 9.48 11.53 14.63
CA VAL A 132 9.00 12.17 13.40
C VAL A 132 10.07 13.09 12.80
N LYS A 133 10.72 13.93 13.62
CA LYS A 133 11.81 14.81 13.19
C LYS A 133 12.97 14.02 12.60
N GLN A 134 13.48 13.01 13.31
CA GLN A 134 14.61 12.21 12.84
C GLN A 134 14.26 11.36 11.61
N CYS A 135 13.01 10.88 11.49
CA CYS A 135 12.57 10.18 10.29
C CYS A 135 12.57 11.10 9.05
N ARG A 136 12.06 12.34 9.19
CA ARG A 136 12.13 13.37 8.13
C ARG A 136 13.57 13.75 7.77
N GLU A 137 14.44 13.90 8.76
CA GLU A 137 15.87 14.19 8.56
C GLU A 137 16.59 13.06 7.80
N LEU A 138 16.21 11.80 8.03
CA LEU A 138 16.73 10.65 7.29
C LEU A 138 16.13 10.52 5.89
N ALA A 139 14.84 10.83 5.72
CA ALA A 139 14.16 10.84 4.43
C ALA A 139 14.76 11.88 3.47
N ALA A 140 15.20 13.03 4.00
CA ALA A 140 15.90 14.09 3.24
C ALA A 140 17.34 13.71 2.83
N GLN A 141 17.80 12.48 3.14
CA GLN A 141 19.10 11.92 2.75
C GLN A 141 18.93 10.75 1.75
N LYS A 142 17.81 10.71 1.02
CA LYS A 142 17.45 9.70 0.01
C LYS A 142 17.12 10.36 -1.33
#